data_AF-A0A661TK13-F1
#
_entry.id   AF-A0A661TK13-F1
#
_cell.length_a   1.000
_cell.length_b   1.000
_cell.length_c   1.000
_cell.angle_alpha   90.00
_cell.angle_beta   90.00
_cell.angle_gamma   90.00
#
_symmetry.space_group_name_H-M   'P 1'
#
loop_
_entity.id
_entity.type
_entity.pdbx_description
1 polymer ?
#
loop_
_entity_poly.entity_id
_entity_poly.type
_entity_poly.pdbx_seq_one_letter_code
_entity_poly.pdbx_strand_id
1 'polypeptide(L)'
;WVETSQKENTLTIIFYLLAVFFVLAISTIFIPVFREYVSGTFMIISGVILVILGSILIGLTLVQKIEGKLKKLLMLTGASAAGFFVFALLHNIFYALAQVTSHISILNYLMKAFEVIFFLIAIFACPIGFVIGVIGTIVMFKKKRKILPKDTP
;
A
#
# COMPACT_ATOMS: atom_id res chain seq x y z
N TRP A 1 -14.57 12.80 -24.70
CA TRP A 1 -13.18 13.31 -24.74
C TRP A 1 -12.76 14.02 -23.45
N VAL A 2 -13.47 15.07 -23.00
CA VAL A 2 -13.12 15.78 -21.74
C VAL A 2 -13.27 14.87 -20.51
N GLU A 3 -14.38 14.14 -20.39
CA GLU A 3 -14.67 13.29 -19.23
C GLU A 3 -13.74 12.07 -19.09
N THR A 4 -13.29 11.51 -20.22
CA THR A 4 -12.35 10.38 -20.27
C THR A 4 -10.93 10.80 -19.89
N SER A 5 -10.48 11.97 -20.36
CA SER A 5 -9.18 12.55 -20.00
C SER A 5 -9.10 12.90 -18.50
N GLN A 6 -10.19 13.42 -17.94
CA GLN A 6 -10.25 13.84 -16.53
C GLN A 6 -10.20 12.63 -15.57
N LYS A 7 -10.86 11.52 -15.91
CA LYS A 7 -10.82 10.25 -15.16
C LYS A 7 -9.42 9.61 -15.17
N GLU A 8 -8.72 9.66 -16.30
CA GLU A 8 -7.38 9.10 -16.47
C GLU A 8 -6.31 9.91 -15.70
N ASN A 9 -6.42 11.24 -15.70
CA ASN A 9 -5.59 12.12 -14.86
C ASN A 9 -5.81 11.89 -13.36
N THR A 10 -7.06 11.70 -12.93
CA THR A 10 -7.40 11.48 -11.52
C THR A 10 -6.76 10.18 -10.98
N LEU A 11 -6.85 9.08 -11.74
CA LEU A 11 -6.25 7.81 -11.36
C LEU A 11 -4.73 7.91 -11.27
N THR A 12 -4.11 8.60 -12.23
CA THR A 12 -2.66 8.82 -12.26
C THR A 12 -2.19 9.64 -11.05
N ILE A 13 -2.91 10.71 -10.70
CA ILE A 13 -2.61 11.55 -9.54
C ILE A 13 -2.69 10.73 -8.25
N ILE A 14 -3.79 9.98 -8.05
CA ILE A 14 -3.98 9.15 -6.84
C ILE A 14 -2.90 8.08 -6.75
N PHE A 15 -2.53 7.46 -7.87
CA PHE A 15 -1.45 6.48 -7.92
C PHE A 15 -0.12 7.07 -7.46
N TYR A 16 0.30 8.22 -7.99
CA TYR A 16 1.55 8.86 -7.58
C TYR A 16 1.50 9.34 -6.14
N LEU A 17 0.36 9.87 -5.70
CA LEU A 17 0.16 10.31 -4.33
C LEU A 17 0.29 9.12 -3.35
N LEU A 18 -0.35 7.99 -3.66
CA LEU A 18 -0.18 6.75 -2.91
C LEU A 18 1.29 6.29 -2.88
N ALA A 19 2.00 6.35 -4.00
CA ALA A 19 3.42 5.99 -4.08
C ALA A 19 4.31 6.87 -3.20
N VAL A 20 4.12 8.19 -3.23
CA VAL A 20 4.87 9.12 -2.38
C VAL A 20 4.60 8.86 -0.90
N PHE A 21 3.33 8.74 -0.51
CA PHE A 21 2.97 8.46 0.89
C PHE A 21 3.53 7.11 1.37
N PHE A 22 3.51 6.08 0.52
CA PHE A 22 4.04 4.76 0.86
C PHE A 22 5.56 4.81 1.07
N VAL A 23 6.29 5.49 0.18
CA VAL A 23 7.75 5.67 0.32
C VAL A 23 8.08 6.45 1.60
N LEU A 24 7.33 7.50 1.92
CA LEU A 24 7.50 8.24 3.18
C LEU A 24 7.27 7.32 4.39
N ALA A 25 6.20 6.53 4.41
CA ALA A 25 5.90 5.60 5.50
C ALA A 25 6.97 4.51 5.68
N ILE A 26 7.50 3.95 4.59
CA ILE A 26 8.61 2.99 4.64
C ILE A 26 9.88 3.66 5.17
N SER A 27 10.17 4.88 4.71
CA SER A 27 11.38 5.60 5.08
C SER A 27 11.45 5.87 6.59
N THR A 28 10.33 6.20 7.24
CA THR A 28 10.30 6.42 8.70
C THR A 28 10.55 5.15 9.51
N ILE A 29 10.33 3.97 8.94
CA ILE A 29 10.53 2.68 9.63
C ILE A 29 11.96 2.19 9.47
N PHE A 30 12.51 2.25 8.26
CA PHE A 30 13.85 1.75 7.97
C PHE A 30 14.97 2.72 8.36
N ILE A 31 14.68 4.02 8.44
CA ILE A 31 15.67 5.04 8.78
C ILE A 31 15.46 5.49 10.23
N PRO A 32 16.35 5.11 11.16
CA PRO A 32 16.17 5.39 12.59
C PRO A 32 16.16 6.89 12.91
N VAL A 33 16.90 7.71 12.14
CA VAL A 33 16.89 9.18 12.29
C VAL A 33 15.49 9.75 12.15
N PHE A 34 14.73 9.33 11.13
CA PHE A 34 13.35 9.80 10.96
C PHE A 34 12.42 9.26 12.05
N ARG A 35 12.67 8.06 12.57
CA ARG A 35 11.86 7.45 13.62
C ARG A 35 11.90 8.25 14.93
N GLU A 36 13.01 8.90 15.24
CA GLU A 36 13.16 9.71 16.46
C GLU A 36 12.33 11.01 16.40
N TYR A 37 12.15 11.58 15.21
CA TYR A 37 11.33 12.78 15.00
C TYR A 37 9.84 12.51 14.81
N VAL A 38 9.46 11.25 14.54
CA VAL A 38 8.09 10.89 14.14
C VAL A 38 7.35 10.19 15.28
N SER A 39 6.26 10.80 15.75
CA SER A 39 5.43 10.20 16.81
C SER A 39 4.66 8.98 16.31
N GLY A 40 4.33 8.06 17.22
CA GLY A 40 3.48 6.90 16.91
C GLY A 40 2.11 7.30 16.33
N THR A 41 1.58 8.45 16.74
CA THR A 41 0.33 9.01 16.18
C THR A 41 0.46 9.33 14.69
N PHE A 42 1.61 9.86 14.26
CA PHE A 42 1.84 10.13 12.84
C PHE A 42 1.86 8.84 12.01
N MET A 43 2.44 7.76 12.53
CA MET A 43 2.41 6.45 11.86
C MET A 43 0.97 5.95 11.67
N ILE A 44 0.12 6.08 12.69
CA ILE A 44 -1.30 5.68 12.59
C ILE A 44 -2.02 6.54 11.54
N ILE A 45 -1.86 7.87 11.58
CA ILE A 45 -2.49 8.78 10.61
C ILE A 45 -2.05 8.46 9.19
N SER A 46 -0.73 8.30 8.96
CA SER A 46 -0.18 7.98 7.65
C SER A 46 -0.69 6.63 7.13
N GLY A 47 -0.83 5.64 8.02
CA GLY A 47 -1.38 4.33 7.71
C GLY A 47 -2.85 4.37 7.31
N VAL A 48 -3.68 5.15 8.03
CA VAL A 48 -5.09 5.37 7.67
C VAL A 48 -5.20 6.03 6.29
N ILE A 49 -4.35 7.02 6.01
CA ILE A 49 -4.28 7.67 4.70
C ILE A 49 -3.92 6.65 3.61
N LEU A 50 -2.95 5.76 3.85
CA LEU A 50 -2.58 4.70 2.90
C LEU A 50 -3.72 3.72 2.63
N VAL A 51 -4.49 3.33 3.64
CA VAL A 51 -5.66 2.47 3.47
C VAL A 51 -6.74 3.17 2.64
N ILE A 52 -7.03 4.45 2.93
CA ILE A 52 -8.02 5.23 2.20
C ILE A 52 -7.60 5.36 0.73
N LEU A 53 -6.37 5.82 0.47
CA LEU A 53 -5.86 5.99 -0.89
C LEU A 53 -5.75 4.66 -1.65
N GLY A 54 -5.30 3.60 -1.00
CA GLY A 54 -5.23 2.26 -1.58
C GLY A 54 -6.61 1.73 -1.96
N SER A 55 -7.60 1.92 -1.09
CA SER A 55 -9.00 1.54 -1.33
C SER A 55 -9.63 2.35 -2.47
N ILE A 56 -9.39 3.67 -2.50
CA ILE A 56 -9.84 4.54 -3.59
C ILE A 56 -9.21 4.10 -4.91
N LEU A 57 -7.91 3.79 -4.94
CA LEU A 57 -7.23 3.32 -6.15
C LEU A 57 -7.84 2.01 -6.68
N ILE A 58 -8.13 1.06 -5.79
CA ILE A 58 -8.81 -0.19 -6.14
C ILE A 58 -10.22 0.10 -6.68
N GLY A 59 -11.00 0.92 -5.97
CA GLY A 59 -12.36 1.30 -6.38
C GLY A 59 -12.39 1.98 -7.75
N LEU A 60 -11.51 2.95 -7.98
CA LEU A 60 -11.38 3.61 -9.29
C LEU A 60 -10.96 2.64 -10.39
N THR A 61 -10.05 1.71 -10.10
CA THR A 61 -9.63 0.68 -11.07
C THR A 61 -10.82 -0.19 -11.51
N LEU A 62 -11.73 -0.51 -10.58
CA LEU A 62 -12.95 -1.27 -10.87
C LEU A 62 -14.00 -0.44 -11.62
N VAL A 63 -14.23 0.80 -11.18
CA VAL A 63 -15.22 1.71 -11.79
C VAL A 63 -14.82 2.12 -13.21
N GLN A 64 -13.53 2.36 -13.45
CA GLN A 64 -13.01 2.72 -14.77
C GLN A 64 -12.90 1.52 -15.73
N LYS A 65 -13.36 0.33 -15.32
CA LYS A 65 -13.31 -0.92 -16.09
C LYS A 65 -11.95 -1.15 -16.75
N ILE A 66 -10.87 -0.89 -15.99
CA ILE A 66 -9.52 -1.16 -16.49
C ILE A 66 -9.40 -2.68 -16.64
N GLU A 67 -9.13 -3.14 -17.84
CA GLU A 67 -9.00 -4.56 -18.15
C GLU A 67 -7.53 -4.98 -18.37
N GLY A 68 -7.29 -6.28 -18.25
CA GLY A 68 -5.98 -6.88 -18.51
C GLY A 68 -4.94 -6.71 -17.40
N LYS A 69 -3.66 -6.67 -17.79
CA LYS A 69 -2.52 -6.68 -16.84
C LYS A 69 -2.45 -5.42 -15.96
N LEU A 70 -2.93 -4.27 -16.44
CA LEU A 70 -2.88 -3.00 -15.71
C LEU A 70 -3.78 -3.04 -14.47
N LYS A 71 -4.96 -3.65 -14.60
CA LYS A 71 -5.89 -3.89 -13.48
C LYS A 71 -5.19 -4.62 -12.34
N LYS A 72 -4.52 -5.72 -12.66
CA LYS A 72 -3.83 -6.56 -11.66
C LYS A 72 -2.72 -5.78 -10.96
N LEU A 73 -1.98 -4.93 -11.68
CA LEU A 73 -0.90 -4.10 -11.11
C LEU A 73 -1.41 -2.97 -10.22
N LEU A 74 -2.49 -2.29 -10.63
CA LEU A 74 -3.14 -1.26 -9.81
C LEU A 74 -3.77 -1.86 -8.55
N MET A 75 -4.45 -3.00 -8.68
CA MET A 75 -4.98 -3.73 -7.53
C MET A 75 -3.87 -4.20 -6.59
N LEU A 76 -2.76 -4.73 -7.13
CA LEU A 76 -1.60 -5.13 -6.33
C LEU A 76 -1.00 -3.92 -5.58
N THR A 77 -0.89 -2.77 -6.25
CA THR A 77 -0.37 -1.53 -5.65
C THR A 77 -1.26 -1.08 -4.49
N GLY A 78 -2.57 -0.95 -4.73
CA GLY A 78 -3.53 -0.53 -3.71
C GLY A 78 -3.63 -1.51 -2.55
N ALA A 79 -3.68 -2.82 -2.85
CA ALA A 79 -3.78 -3.86 -1.83
C ALA A 79 -2.49 -3.97 -1.00
N SER A 80 -1.32 -3.79 -1.61
CA SER A 80 -0.05 -3.80 -0.88
C SER A 80 0.07 -2.59 0.05
N ALA A 81 -0.38 -1.42 -0.38
CA ALA A 81 -0.37 -0.21 0.45
C ALA A 81 -1.38 -0.28 1.62
N ALA A 82 -2.61 -0.72 1.36
CA ALA A 82 -3.59 -0.91 2.42
C ALA A 82 -3.19 -2.05 3.36
N GLY A 83 -2.73 -3.17 2.79
CA GLY A 83 -2.26 -4.35 3.52
C GLY A 83 -1.11 -4.04 4.45
N PHE A 84 -0.19 -3.16 4.06
CA PHE A 84 0.93 -2.73 4.91
C PHE A 84 0.46 -2.25 6.29
N PHE A 85 -0.49 -1.33 6.31
CA PHE A 85 -1.02 -0.81 7.57
C PHE A 85 -1.86 -1.85 8.31
N VAL A 86 -2.70 -2.61 7.59
CA VAL A 86 -3.54 -3.66 8.20
C VAL A 86 -2.68 -4.70 8.90
N PHE A 87 -1.61 -5.19 8.26
CA PHE A 87 -0.71 -6.17 8.86
C PHE A 87 0.12 -5.58 10.01
N ALA A 88 0.56 -4.33 9.91
CA ALA A 88 1.22 -3.64 11.02
C ALA A 88 0.27 -3.50 12.23
N LEU A 89 -0.99 -3.18 12.00
CA LEU A 89 -2.01 -3.09 13.05
C LEU A 89 -2.31 -4.47 13.65
N LEU A 90 -2.46 -5.50 12.82
CA LEU A 90 -2.61 -6.89 13.28
C LEU A 90 -1.43 -7.33 14.15
N HIS A 91 -0.19 -7.05 13.74
CA HIS A 91 0.99 -7.33 14.55
C HIS A 91 0.86 -6.74 15.97
N ASN A 92 0.47 -5.46 16.07
CA ASN A 92 0.29 -4.81 17.38
C ASN A 92 -0.86 -5.40 18.20
N ILE A 93 -1.96 -5.79 17.56
CA ILE A 93 -3.08 -6.47 18.22
C ILE A 93 -2.62 -7.82 18.76
N PHE A 94 -1.97 -8.65 17.94
CA PHE A 94 -1.50 -9.97 18.35
C PHE A 94 -0.42 -9.88 19.44
N TYR A 95 0.42 -8.85 19.40
CA TYR A 95 1.36 -8.54 20.48
C TYR A 95 0.66 -8.24 21.81
N ALA A 96 -0.34 -7.37 21.79
CA ALA A 96 -1.13 -7.09 22.98
C ALA A 96 -1.87 -8.35 23.49
N LEU A 97 -2.43 -9.15 22.58
CA LEU A 97 -3.09 -10.43 22.92
C LEU A 97 -2.10 -11.43 23.54
N ALA A 98 -0.88 -11.54 23.02
CA ALA A 98 0.15 -12.41 23.57
C ALA A 98 0.49 -12.01 25.02
N GLN A 99 0.51 -10.72 25.31
CA GLN A 99 0.77 -10.21 26.66
C GLN A 99 -0.38 -10.53 27.63
N VAL A 100 -1.65 -10.34 27.21
CA VAL A 100 -2.83 -10.64 28.03
C VAL A 100 -3.00 -12.15 28.24
N THR A 101 -2.71 -12.96 27.23
CA THR A 101 -2.84 -14.43 27.27
C THR A 101 -1.59 -15.15 27.77
N SER A 102 -0.63 -14.41 28.34
CA SER A 102 0.66 -14.93 28.82
C SER A 102 0.56 -16.08 29.83
N HIS A 103 -0.56 -16.18 30.54
CA HIS A 103 -0.89 -17.25 31.49
C HIS A 103 -1.28 -18.59 30.83
N ILE A 104 -1.69 -18.59 29.55
CA ILE A 104 -2.00 -19.81 28.79
C ILE A 104 -0.88 -20.05 27.78
N SER A 105 0.02 -20.98 28.09
CA SER A 105 1.24 -21.23 27.30
C SER A 105 0.97 -21.46 25.81
N ILE A 106 0.02 -22.33 25.47
CA ILE A 106 -0.29 -22.67 24.06
C ILE A 106 -0.79 -21.45 23.29
N LEU A 107 -1.65 -20.64 23.91
CA LEU A 107 -2.29 -19.49 23.28
C LEU A 107 -1.28 -18.36 23.11
N ASN A 108 -0.43 -18.12 24.10
CA ASN A 108 0.65 -17.16 24.03
C ASN A 108 1.62 -17.47 22.88
N TYR A 109 2.06 -18.73 22.73
CA TYR A 109 2.92 -19.13 21.61
C TYR A 109 2.24 -18.91 20.25
N LEU A 110 0.95 -19.21 20.14
CA LEU A 110 0.19 -18.99 18.91
C LEU A 110 0.06 -17.49 18.58
N MET A 111 -0.22 -16.65 19.57
CA MET A 111 -0.33 -15.19 19.38
C MET A 111 1.01 -14.59 18.97
N LYS A 112 2.13 -15.02 19.59
CA LYS A 112 3.48 -14.64 19.18
C LYS A 112 3.82 -15.10 17.76
N ALA A 113 3.41 -16.30 17.37
CA ALA A 113 3.62 -16.75 15.99
C ALA A 113 2.89 -15.83 15.01
N PHE A 114 1.63 -15.48 15.29
CA PHE A 114 0.87 -14.56 14.43
C PHE A 114 1.45 -13.16 14.40
N GLU A 115 1.85 -12.58 15.53
CA GLU A 115 2.45 -11.24 15.55
C GLU A 115 3.67 -11.18 14.63
N VAL A 116 4.54 -12.19 14.66
CA VAL A 116 5.77 -12.25 13.87
C VAL A 116 5.44 -12.44 12.39
N ILE A 117 4.51 -13.34 12.05
CA ILE A 117 4.09 -13.57 10.66
C ILE A 117 3.54 -12.28 10.05
N PHE A 118 2.62 -11.59 10.75
CA PHE A 118 2.04 -10.35 10.23
C PHE A 118 3.08 -9.24 10.09
N PHE A 119 4.03 -9.15 11.02
CA PHE A 119 5.15 -8.22 10.92
C PHE A 119 6.03 -8.49 9.70
N LEU A 120 6.41 -9.75 9.45
CA LEU A 120 7.21 -10.13 8.29
C LEU A 120 6.48 -9.85 6.98
N ILE A 121 5.18 -10.10 6.92
CA ILE A 121 4.36 -9.77 5.76
C ILE A 121 4.34 -8.24 5.55
N ALA A 122 4.14 -7.45 6.61
CA ALA A 122 4.11 -6.00 6.54
C ALA A 122 5.46 -5.42 6.07
N ILE A 123 6.58 -5.93 6.54
CA ILE A 123 7.91 -5.38 6.22
C ILE A 123 8.50 -5.91 4.91
N PHE A 124 8.20 -7.16 4.52
CA PHE A 124 8.78 -7.75 3.32
C PHE A 124 7.77 -7.89 2.18
N ALA A 125 6.67 -8.60 2.42
CA ALA A 125 5.74 -8.93 1.34
C ALA A 125 5.02 -7.68 0.78
N CYS A 126 4.52 -6.79 1.65
CA CYS A 126 3.84 -5.57 1.23
C CYS A 126 4.76 -4.62 0.44
N PRO A 127 5.98 -4.28 0.88
CA PRO A 127 6.85 -3.37 0.14
C PRO A 127 7.30 -3.97 -1.20
N ILE A 128 7.60 -5.28 -1.25
CA ILE A 128 7.95 -5.96 -2.50
C ILE A 128 6.75 -5.93 -3.47
N GLY A 129 5.55 -6.30 -3.00
CA GLY A 129 4.33 -6.26 -3.80
C GLY A 129 4.01 -4.85 -4.31
N PHE A 130 4.21 -3.84 -3.47
CA PHE A 130 4.03 -2.43 -3.82
C PHE A 130 4.99 -2.00 -4.93
N VAL A 131 6.29 -2.30 -4.79
CA VAL A 131 7.31 -1.97 -5.79
C VAL A 131 7.00 -2.62 -7.14
N ILE A 132 6.63 -3.91 -7.15
CA ILE A 132 6.23 -4.62 -8.37
C ILE A 132 5.01 -3.94 -9.02
N GLY A 133 4.01 -3.58 -8.21
CA GLY A 133 2.81 -2.88 -8.66
C GLY A 133 3.12 -1.51 -9.28
N VAL A 134 3.95 -0.71 -8.61
CA VAL A 134 4.33 0.64 -9.05
C VAL A 134 5.15 0.58 -10.35
N ILE A 135 6.23 -0.21 -10.37
CA ILE A 135 7.10 -0.32 -11.55
C ILE A 135 6.30 -0.85 -12.74
N GLY A 136 5.51 -1.91 -12.54
CA GLY A 136 4.66 -2.47 -13.58
C GLY A 136 3.68 -1.44 -14.15
N THR A 137 3.03 -0.66 -13.28
CA THR A 137 2.08 0.39 -13.69
C THR A 137 2.77 1.49 -14.49
N ILE A 138 3.94 1.97 -14.05
CA ILE A 138 4.72 3.01 -14.76
C ILE A 138 5.16 2.53 -16.14
N VAL A 139 5.69 1.30 -16.24
CA VAL A 139 6.11 0.71 -17.52
C VAL A 139 4.93 0.61 -18.49
N MET A 140 3.77 0.17 -17.98
CA MET A 140 2.55 0.05 -18.77
C MET A 140 2.05 1.41 -19.27
N PHE A 141 2.04 2.44 -18.43
CA PHE A 141 1.68 3.81 -18.82
C PHE A 141 2.62 4.37 -19.89
N LYS A 142 3.93 4.17 -19.75
CA LYS A 142 4.91 4.56 -20.79
C LYS A 142 4.69 3.82 -22.10
N LYS A 143 4.38 2.51 -22.05
CA LYS A 143 4.08 1.71 -23.23
C LYS A 143 2.82 2.21 -23.95
N LYS A 144 1.73 2.48 -23.20
CA LYS A 144 0.49 3.03 -23.77
C LYS A 144 0.70 4.38 -24.47
N ARG A 145 1.47 5.29 -23.84
CA ARG A 145 1.81 6.60 -24.43
C ARG A 145 2.74 6.55 -25.63
N LYS A 146 3.51 5.48 -25.82
CA LYS A 146 4.31 5.27 -27.04
C LYS A 146 3.48 4.75 -28.21
N ILE A 147 2.41 4.00 -27.92
CA ILE A 147 1.54 3.41 -28.95
C ILE A 147 0.48 4.41 -29.44
N LEU A 148 0.09 5.36 -28.59
CA LEU A 148 -0.72 6.51 -28.95
C LEU A 148 0.20 7.74 -28.88
N PRO A 149 0.93 8.09 -29.96
CA PRO A 149 1.61 9.37 -30.02
C PRO A 149 0.57 10.44 -29.72
N LYS A 150 0.98 11.42 -28.92
CA LYS A 150 0.18 12.61 -28.67
C LYS A 150 -0.07 13.24 -30.04
N ASP A 151 -1.27 13.11 -30.61
CA ASP A 151 -1.68 13.93 -31.74
C ASP A 151 -1.61 15.37 -31.24
N THR A 152 -0.48 16.00 -31.54
CA THR A 152 -0.23 17.41 -31.33
C THR A 152 -1.13 18.16 -32.30
N PRO A 153 -1.88 19.19 -31.84
CA PRO A 153 -2.50 20.13 -32.76
C PRO A 153 -1.44 20.88 -33.57
#